data_AF-A0A961MUF9-F1
#
_entry.id   AF-A0A961MUF9-F1
#
_cell.length_a   1.000
_cell.length_b   1.000
_cell.length_c   1.000
_cell.angle_alpha   90.00
_cell.angle_beta   90.00
_cell.angle_gamma   90.00
#
_symmetry.space_group_name_H-M   'P 1'
#
loop_
_entity.id
_entity.type
_entity.pdbx_description
1 polymer ?
#
loop_
_entity_poly.entity_id
_entity_poly.type
_entity_poly.pdbx_seq_one_letter_code
_entity_poly.pdbx_strand_id
1 'polypeptide(L)'
;MTYRVENSWSPEPAPGGMLTISLFNLSEAPLAGFTLSYTAITRVMPDAPAPENAVFLKRDANYHRFAPPEGLSVPPGGSWTFRAAGLNRAPLHRGDGVKSAYVTLASGDHIDAEVGDLMRGSDRPEEPPARLPEGRLEHPFALVPWPARLDLVAGDTPLALVPAEDSSAEDTAALAAAGALQRRLFPAARAAVSLAPQPGTRRIAFARDPALAPGAYRLNFAAAICLESADAEGRRHGLVALVQFLHGATAQPETFRFPATGVIEDAPRYAWRGCHLDVCRHFWPAQDVRRFLDILGWYRLNIFHWHLTDDEGWRFEVPGLPSLTTIGATRGADGPLLPQLGDPAASRTQFYTTEELRALVAHAASLGIEVVPEIDIPGHSTAMLAALPHLVDPDEPPSYSSVQGYVNNALNPAIEATYEALGLVFDAMVAVFPSRHIHIGGDEVARDSWMASPLARALMEREGLRGTFELQSYFLRRVKDMLTARDRVLVGWNEVAHGGGVPAK
;
A
#
# COMPACT_ATOMS: atom_id res chain seq x y z
N MET A 1 -7.74 5.82 30.66
CA MET A 1 -8.37 6.51 29.52
C MET A 1 -8.86 7.84 30.02
N THR A 2 -8.35 8.94 29.45
CA THR A 2 -8.51 10.28 30.04
C THR A 2 -9.51 11.13 29.25
N TYR A 3 -9.58 10.94 27.95
CA TYR A 3 -10.47 11.66 27.05
C TYR A 3 -11.10 10.72 26.02
N ARG A 4 -12.30 11.08 25.57
CA ARG A 4 -13.04 10.35 24.53
C ARG A 4 -13.65 11.32 23.55
N VAL A 5 -13.57 11.04 22.27
CA VAL A 5 -14.22 11.78 21.20
C VAL A 5 -15.33 10.92 20.64
N GLU A 6 -16.54 11.47 20.63
CA GLU A 6 -17.67 10.92 19.89
C GLU A 6 -17.98 11.85 18.72
N ASN A 7 -18.38 11.28 17.58
CA ASN A 7 -18.73 12.06 16.41
C ASN A 7 -19.98 11.51 15.71
N SER A 8 -20.80 12.44 15.23
CA SER A 8 -21.98 12.13 14.43
C SER A 8 -22.08 13.05 13.23
N TRP A 9 -22.87 12.64 12.24
CA TRP A 9 -23.12 13.42 11.03
C TRP A 9 -24.62 13.55 10.74
N SER A 10 -25.01 14.74 10.27
CA SER A 10 -26.33 15.01 9.71
C SER A 10 -26.23 15.49 8.26
N PRO A 11 -27.18 15.13 7.38
CA PRO A 11 -27.14 15.50 5.96
C PRO A 11 -27.30 16.99 5.70
N GLU A 12 -27.85 17.74 6.65
CA GLU A 12 -28.02 19.19 6.52
C GLU A 12 -26.93 19.95 7.30
N PRO A 13 -26.44 21.08 6.77
CA PRO A 13 -26.82 21.68 5.48
C PRO A 13 -26.17 20.97 4.29
N ALA A 14 -26.93 20.79 3.20
CA ALA A 14 -26.36 20.32 1.93
C ALA A 14 -25.61 21.44 1.17
N PRO A 15 -24.59 21.10 0.34
CA PRO A 15 -23.98 19.79 0.17
C PRO A 15 -22.98 19.46 1.30
N GLY A 16 -22.77 18.17 1.58
CA GLY A 16 -21.78 17.68 2.53
C GLY A 16 -22.31 17.43 3.94
N GLY A 17 -23.22 18.25 4.46
CA GLY A 17 -23.81 18.09 5.78
C GLY A 17 -22.99 18.70 6.91
N MET A 18 -23.25 18.25 8.14
CA MET A 18 -22.66 18.78 9.37
C MET A 18 -22.08 17.65 10.21
N LEU A 19 -20.82 17.80 10.64
CA LEU A 19 -20.22 16.97 11.68
C LEU A 19 -20.50 17.58 13.06
N THR A 20 -20.92 16.76 14.00
CA THR A 20 -21.00 17.11 15.43
C THR A 20 -19.92 16.30 16.16
N ILE A 21 -19.05 16.98 16.89
CA ILE A 21 -17.92 16.38 17.61
C ILE A 21 -18.05 16.71 19.09
N SER A 22 -17.97 15.69 19.94
CA SER A 22 -18.07 15.81 21.40
C SER A 22 -16.81 15.24 22.06
N LEU A 23 -16.03 16.10 22.72
CA LEU A 23 -14.91 15.70 23.57
C LEU A 23 -15.37 15.56 25.02
N PHE A 24 -15.27 14.35 25.56
CA PHE A 24 -15.58 14.04 26.96
C PHE A 24 -14.31 14.08 27.81
N ASN A 25 -14.38 14.78 28.94
CA ASN A 25 -13.35 14.75 29.96
C ASN A 25 -13.65 13.62 30.95
N LEU A 26 -12.91 12.52 30.84
CA LEU A 26 -13.00 11.37 31.74
C LEU A 26 -11.89 11.36 32.79
N SER A 27 -11.13 12.46 32.90
CA SER A 27 -10.10 12.65 33.91
C SER A 27 -10.68 13.13 35.23
N GLU A 28 -9.82 13.20 36.26
CA GLU A 28 -10.18 13.72 37.58
C GLU A 28 -10.09 15.25 37.70
N ALA A 29 -9.52 15.94 36.69
CA ALA A 29 -9.28 17.38 36.72
C ALA A 29 -10.08 18.13 35.64
N PRO A 30 -10.46 19.40 35.87
CA PRO A 30 -11.05 20.23 34.81
C PRO A 30 -10.08 20.41 33.63
N LEU A 31 -10.60 20.32 32.41
CA LEU A 31 -9.85 20.53 31.18
C LEU A 31 -10.11 21.96 30.66
N ALA A 32 -9.09 22.81 30.68
CA ALA A 32 -9.15 24.20 30.22
C ALA A 32 -7.89 24.59 29.43
N GLY A 33 -8.00 25.60 28.58
CA GLY A 33 -6.86 26.10 27.78
C GLY A 33 -6.29 25.08 26.80
N PHE A 34 -7.14 24.20 26.26
CA PHE A 34 -6.74 23.05 25.44
C PHE A 34 -7.11 23.24 23.97
N THR A 35 -6.54 22.40 23.10
CA THR A 35 -7.02 22.22 21.72
C THR A 35 -7.31 20.74 21.46
N LEU A 36 -8.26 20.47 20.57
CA LEU A 36 -8.54 19.13 20.06
C LEU A 36 -7.96 19.01 18.65
N SER A 37 -7.12 18.00 18.46
CA SER A 37 -6.61 17.62 17.16
C SER A 37 -7.19 16.27 16.76
N TYR A 38 -7.56 16.09 15.50
CA TYR A 38 -8.08 14.82 15.02
C TYR A 38 -7.78 14.56 13.54
N THR A 39 -7.84 13.30 13.13
CA THR A 39 -7.74 12.90 11.72
C THR A 39 -9.09 12.40 11.20
N ALA A 40 -9.50 12.85 10.01
CA ALA A 40 -10.74 12.42 9.35
C ALA A 40 -10.64 12.60 7.82
N ILE A 41 -11.18 11.65 7.07
CA ILE A 41 -11.23 11.73 5.60
C ILE A 41 -12.45 12.53 5.10
N THR A 42 -13.45 12.71 5.97
CA THR A 42 -14.47 13.76 5.86
C THR A 42 -13.89 15.03 6.47
N ARG A 43 -13.45 15.94 5.62
CA ARG A 43 -12.62 17.09 5.97
C ARG A 43 -13.46 18.35 6.03
N VAL A 44 -13.27 19.15 7.08
CA VAL A 44 -13.79 20.53 7.15
C VAL A 44 -12.91 21.40 6.25
N MET A 45 -13.50 22.04 5.24
CA MET A 45 -12.73 22.82 4.27
C MET A 45 -12.27 24.18 4.84
N PRO A 46 -11.13 24.74 4.40
CA PRO A 46 -10.63 26.01 4.95
C PRO A 46 -11.54 27.22 4.70
N ASP A 47 -12.34 27.17 3.64
CA ASP A 47 -13.35 28.17 3.26
C ASP A 47 -14.74 27.88 3.84
N ALA A 48 -14.85 26.87 4.72
CA ALA A 48 -16.09 26.52 5.39
C ALA A 48 -16.59 27.66 6.31
N PRO A 49 -17.91 27.72 6.58
CA PRO A 49 -18.45 28.59 7.63
C PRO A 49 -17.78 28.32 8.98
N ALA A 50 -17.71 29.36 9.81
CA ALA A 50 -17.18 29.21 11.17
C ALA A 50 -17.95 28.12 11.94
N PRO A 51 -17.26 27.22 12.66
CA PRO A 51 -17.91 26.15 13.41
C PRO A 51 -18.72 26.72 14.59
N GLU A 52 -19.81 26.04 14.94
CA GLU A 52 -20.61 26.35 16.12
C GLU A 52 -19.87 25.89 17.39
N ASN A 53 -19.69 26.79 18.37
CA ASN A 53 -19.05 26.49 19.66
C ASN A 53 -17.59 26.00 19.55
N ALA A 54 -16.85 26.42 18.53
CA ALA A 54 -15.42 26.16 18.38
C ALA A 54 -14.74 27.27 17.57
N VAL A 55 -13.41 27.27 17.57
CA VAL A 55 -12.56 28.01 16.65
C VAL A 55 -11.80 27.02 15.81
N PHE A 56 -11.96 27.07 14.49
CA PHE A 56 -11.15 26.28 13.57
C PHE A 56 -9.75 26.89 13.47
N LEU A 57 -8.72 26.10 13.76
CA LEU A 57 -7.34 26.59 13.84
C LEU A 57 -6.50 26.19 12.63
N LYS A 58 -6.58 24.92 12.23
CA LYS A 58 -5.74 24.37 11.17
C LYS A 58 -6.39 23.15 10.54
N ARG A 59 -6.19 23.00 9.23
CA ARG A 59 -6.26 21.72 8.53
C ARG A 59 -4.99 21.49 7.75
N ASP A 60 -4.55 20.24 7.73
CA ASP A 60 -3.45 19.78 6.89
C ASP A 60 -3.81 18.38 6.37
N ALA A 61 -4.24 18.31 5.11
CA ALA A 61 -4.90 17.13 4.53
C ALA A 61 -6.04 16.59 5.41
N ASN A 62 -5.88 15.41 6.03
CA ASN A 62 -6.89 14.78 6.89
C ASN A 62 -6.81 15.23 8.36
N TYR A 63 -5.75 15.96 8.74
CA TYR A 63 -5.56 16.50 10.08
C TYR A 63 -6.39 17.77 10.27
N HIS A 64 -7.04 17.90 11.42
CA HIS A 64 -7.77 19.10 11.83
C HIS A 64 -7.43 19.46 13.27
N ARG A 65 -7.44 20.77 13.58
CA ARG A 65 -7.26 21.29 14.93
C ARG A 65 -8.31 22.35 15.24
N PHE A 66 -8.94 22.23 16.40
CA PHE A 66 -9.95 23.15 16.92
C PHE A 66 -9.61 23.58 18.34
N ALA A 67 -9.97 24.82 18.68
CA ALA A 67 -10.02 25.29 20.07
C ALA A 67 -11.47 25.45 20.52
N PRO A 68 -11.77 25.26 21.81
CA PRO A 68 -13.03 25.73 22.38
C PRO A 68 -13.06 27.27 22.43
N PRO A 69 -14.24 27.88 22.65
CA PRO A 69 -14.33 29.30 22.95
C PRO A 69 -13.46 29.69 24.16
N GLU A 70 -12.98 30.92 24.16
CA GLU A 70 -12.13 31.44 25.23
C GLU A 70 -12.80 31.31 26.60
N GLY A 71 -12.04 30.86 27.60
CA GLY A 71 -12.53 30.66 28.97
C GLY A 71 -13.36 29.39 29.20
N LEU A 72 -13.63 28.58 28.18
CA LEU A 72 -14.33 27.30 28.35
C LEU A 72 -13.47 26.33 29.18
N SER A 73 -14.12 25.69 30.16
CA SER A 73 -13.56 24.62 30.98
C SER A 73 -14.53 23.45 31.01
N VAL A 74 -14.01 22.24 30.75
CA VAL A 74 -14.80 20.99 30.79
C VAL A 74 -14.55 20.29 32.12
N PRO A 75 -15.53 20.23 33.04
CA PRO A 75 -15.35 19.55 34.32
C PRO A 75 -15.17 18.04 34.14
N PRO A 76 -14.64 17.32 35.15
CA PRO A 76 -14.66 15.85 35.19
C PRO A 76 -16.06 15.29 34.91
N GLY A 77 -16.16 14.34 33.99
CA GLY A 77 -17.42 13.77 33.50
C GLY A 77 -18.22 14.66 32.54
N GLY A 78 -17.76 15.89 32.29
CA GLY A 78 -18.37 16.82 31.33
C GLY A 78 -17.93 16.58 29.89
N SER A 79 -18.53 17.33 28.97
CA SER A 79 -18.12 17.35 27.56
C SER A 79 -18.13 18.75 26.96
N TRP A 80 -17.31 18.94 25.94
CA TRP A 80 -17.39 20.06 25.00
C TRP A 80 -17.85 19.52 23.64
N THR A 81 -18.94 20.08 23.12
CA THR A 81 -19.51 19.69 21.83
C THR A 81 -19.52 20.87 20.88
N PHE A 82 -19.09 20.65 19.63
CA PHE A 82 -19.10 21.65 18.58
C PHE A 82 -19.58 21.04 17.25
N ARG A 83 -19.97 21.91 16.30
CA ARG A 83 -20.51 21.49 15.00
C ARG A 83 -19.80 22.21 13.87
N ALA A 84 -19.42 21.48 12.82
CA ALA A 84 -18.70 22.00 11.67
C ALA A 84 -19.35 21.55 10.34
N ALA A 85 -19.69 22.53 9.49
CA ALA A 85 -20.21 22.34 8.14
C ALA A 85 -19.09 22.56 7.10
N GLY A 86 -19.45 22.66 5.82
CA GLY A 86 -18.49 22.90 4.73
C GLY A 86 -17.54 21.72 4.56
N LEU A 87 -18.10 20.51 4.57
CA LEU A 87 -17.34 19.28 4.43
C LEU A 87 -16.98 19.02 2.96
N ASN A 88 -15.81 18.43 2.70
CA ASN A 88 -15.38 18.08 1.34
C ASN A 88 -16.35 17.08 0.65
N ARG A 89 -17.01 16.23 1.43
CA ARG A 89 -18.04 15.27 0.98
C ARG A 89 -18.90 14.83 2.15
N ALA A 90 -20.02 14.17 1.85
CA ALA A 90 -20.77 13.42 2.87
C ALA A 90 -20.03 12.10 3.21
N PRO A 91 -20.01 11.67 4.49
CA PRO A 91 -19.53 10.36 4.88
C PRO A 91 -20.50 9.25 4.44
N LEU A 92 -19.96 8.13 3.98
CA LEU A 92 -20.70 6.94 3.56
C LEU A 92 -20.51 5.77 4.53
N HIS A 93 -19.41 5.76 5.28
CA HIS A 93 -19.04 4.69 6.20
C HIS A 93 -18.72 5.22 7.60
N ARG A 94 -18.84 4.35 8.61
CA ARG A 94 -18.51 4.68 10.00
C ARG A 94 -17.07 5.16 10.20
N GLY A 95 -16.16 4.72 9.34
CA GLY A 95 -14.75 5.11 9.35
C GLY A 95 -14.44 6.42 8.60
N ASP A 96 -15.45 7.06 8.00
CA ASP A 96 -15.25 8.30 7.24
C ASP A 96 -15.13 9.54 8.14
N GLY A 97 -15.60 9.42 9.39
CA GLY A 97 -15.53 10.48 10.40
C GLY A 97 -14.16 10.57 11.08
N VAL A 98 -14.17 10.92 12.37
CA VAL A 98 -12.95 10.98 13.17
C VAL A 98 -12.37 9.57 13.32
N LYS A 99 -11.07 9.42 13.07
CA LYS A 99 -10.36 8.13 13.12
C LYS A 99 -9.33 8.05 14.25
N SER A 100 -8.64 9.15 14.52
CA SER A 100 -7.81 9.34 15.72
C SER A 100 -7.95 10.76 16.23
N ALA A 101 -7.74 10.96 17.53
CA ALA A 101 -7.78 12.27 18.14
C ALA A 101 -6.84 12.36 19.34
N TYR A 102 -6.40 13.58 19.64
CA TYR A 102 -5.66 13.89 20.87
C TYR A 102 -5.95 15.31 21.33
N VAL A 103 -5.81 15.51 22.64
CA VAL A 103 -5.94 16.81 23.29
C VAL A 103 -4.53 17.36 23.54
N THR A 104 -4.30 18.61 23.12
CA THR A 104 -3.12 19.36 23.56
C THR A 104 -3.51 20.21 24.74
N LEU A 105 -2.88 19.99 25.89
CA LEU A 105 -3.11 20.74 27.12
C LEU A 105 -2.46 22.13 27.07
N ALA A 106 -2.83 23.00 28.01
CA ALA A 106 -2.20 24.31 28.17
C ALA A 106 -0.69 24.22 28.48
N SER A 107 -0.22 23.08 29.03
CA SER A 107 1.21 22.80 29.23
C SER A 107 1.97 22.54 27.92
N GLY A 108 1.26 22.25 26.83
CA GLY A 108 1.82 21.74 25.58
C GLY A 108 1.76 20.22 25.45
N ASP A 109 1.46 19.48 26.53
CA ASP A 109 1.43 18.02 26.50
C ASP A 109 0.28 17.49 25.62
N HIS A 110 0.57 16.41 24.87
CA HIS A 110 -0.42 15.72 24.06
C HIS A 110 -0.91 14.45 24.74
N ILE A 111 -2.23 14.31 24.84
CA ILE A 111 -2.89 13.12 25.40
C ILE A 111 -3.84 12.56 24.36
N ASP A 112 -3.57 11.33 23.89
CA ASP A 112 -4.46 10.63 22.96
C ASP A 112 -5.86 10.46 23.57
N ALA A 113 -6.88 10.63 22.74
CA ALA A 113 -8.27 10.40 23.06
C ALA A 113 -8.78 9.15 22.32
N GLU A 114 -9.57 8.32 23.01
CA GLU A 114 -10.30 7.26 22.30
C GLU A 114 -11.35 7.87 21.39
N VAL A 115 -11.62 7.24 20.24
CA VAL A 115 -12.55 7.73 19.24
C VAL A 115 -13.65 6.69 19.02
N GLY A 116 -14.92 7.13 19.10
CA GLY A 116 -16.08 6.32 18.75
C GLY A 116 -16.32 6.24 17.24
N ASP A 117 -17.19 5.32 16.82
CA ASP A 117 -17.61 5.22 15.42
C ASP A 117 -18.42 6.46 15.00
N LEU A 118 -18.31 6.87 13.72
CA LEU A 118 -19.20 7.90 13.19
C LEU A 118 -20.66 7.43 13.20
N MET A 119 -21.49 8.14 13.96
CA MET A 119 -22.92 7.90 14.03
C MET A 119 -23.70 8.74 13.00
N ARG A 120 -24.76 8.18 12.41
CA ARG A 120 -25.66 8.90 11.50
C ARG A 120 -27.05 9.01 12.13
N GLY A 121 -27.39 10.17 12.66
CA GLY A 121 -28.71 10.42 13.27
C GLY A 121 -29.07 9.37 14.35
N SER A 122 -30.36 9.02 14.41
CA SER A 122 -30.92 8.03 15.35
C SER A 122 -31.12 6.64 14.73
N ASP A 123 -30.85 6.47 13.45
CA ASP A 123 -31.22 5.27 12.71
C ASP A 123 -30.14 4.20 12.85
N ARG A 124 -30.56 2.96 13.08
CA ARG A 124 -29.64 1.82 13.00
C ARG A 124 -29.19 1.65 11.55
N PRO A 125 -27.91 1.36 11.29
CA PRO A 125 -27.45 0.99 9.95
C PRO A 125 -28.26 -0.21 9.46
N GLU A 126 -28.80 -0.13 8.24
CA GLU A 126 -29.37 -1.29 7.57
C GLU A 126 -28.23 -2.17 7.06
N GLU A 127 -28.22 -3.46 7.44
CA GLU A 127 -27.24 -4.38 6.90
C GLU A 127 -27.48 -4.55 5.40
N PRO A 128 -26.46 -4.38 4.55
CA PRO A 128 -26.64 -4.60 3.12
C PRO A 128 -27.02 -6.07 2.88
N PRO A 129 -27.96 -6.35 1.97
CA PRO A 129 -28.30 -7.72 1.63
C PRO A 129 -27.08 -8.47 1.10
N ALA A 130 -27.04 -9.79 1.34
CA ALA A 130 -26.00 -10.66 0.79
C ALA A 130 -25.91 -10.49 -0.74
N ARG A 131 -24.73 -10.09 -1.24
CA ARG A 131 -24.56 -9.72 -2.66
C ARG A 131 -24.18 -10.88 -3.56
N LEU A 132 -23.70 -12.00 -3.01
CA LEU A 132 -23.23 -13.14 -3.78
C LEU A 132 -24.07 -14.38 -3.46
N PRO A 133 -24.42 -15.20 -4.47
CA PRO A 133 -25.05 -16.50 -4.22
C PRO A 133 -24.10 -17.38 -3.41
N GLU A 134 -24.64 -18.37 -2.69
CA GLU A 134 -23.81 -19.40 -2.06
C GLU A 134 -22.95 -20.09 -3.12
N GLY A 135 -21.64 -20.17 -2.87
CA GLY A 135 -20.71 -20.82 -3.78
C GLY A 135 -21.02 -22.31 -3.94
N ARG A 136 -21.00 -22.80 -5.18
CA ARG A 136 -21.14 -24.22 -5.50
C ARG A 136 -19.78 -24.82 -5.85
N LEU A 137 -19.42 -25.93 -5.20
CA LEU A 137 -18.26 -26.74 -5.57
C LEU A 137 -18.66 -27.75 -6.64
N GLU A 138 -18.09 -27.63 -7.84
CA GLU A 138 -18.28 -28.59 -8.93
C GLU A 138 -17.21 -29.69 -8.92
N HIS A 139 -16.05 -29.39 -8.35
CA HIS A 139 -14.92 -30.31 -8.26
C HIS A 139 -14.42 -30.39 -6.81
N PRO A 140 -14.00 -31.58 -6.33
CA PRO A 140 -13.55 -31.78 -4.95
C PRO A 140 -12.07 -31.39 -4.79
N PHE A 141 -11.62 -30.29 -5.39
CA PHE A 141 -10.21 -29.92 -5.43
C PHE A 141 -9.96 -28.49 -4.93
N ALA A 142 -8.97 -28.34 -4.06
CA ALA A 142 -8.53 -27.04 -3.55
C ALA A 142 -7.36 -26.50 -4.39
N LEU A 143 -7.66 -25.65 -5.36
CA LEU A 143 -6.67 -25.03 -6.23
C LEU A 143 -7.07 -23.60 -6.60
N VAL A 144 -6.17 -22.65 -6.39
CA VAL A 144 -6.34 -21.25 -6.77
C VAL A 144 -4.98 -20.66 -7.19
N PRO A 145 -4.84 -20.07 -8.39
CA PRO A 145 -5.86 -19.90 -9.42
C PRO A 145 -6.27 -21.21 -10.09
N TRP A 146 -7.47 -21.25 -10.66
CA TRP A 146 -7.98 -22.40 -11.41
C TRP A 146 -7.22 -22.54 -12.74
N PRO A 147 -6.82 -23.76 -13.14
CA PRO A 147 -5.96 -23.97 -14.29
C PRO A 147 -6.76 -23.86 -15.61
N ALA A 148 -6.05 -23.59 -16.70
CA ALA A 148 -6.64 -23.48 -18.03
C ALA A 148 -7.36 -24.76 -18.48
N ARG A 149 -6.78 -25.94 -18.18
CA ARG A 149 -7.40 -27.23 -18.42
C ARG A 149 -7.17 -28.17 -17.24
N LEU A 150 -8.25 -28.83 -16.83
CA LEU A 150 -8.26 -29.82 -15.76
C LEU A 150 -9.14 -31.00 -16.16
N ASP A 151 -8.57 -32.19 -16.16
CA ASP A 151 -9.29 -33.46 -16.31
C ASP A 151 -8.72 -34.41 -15.26
N LEU A 152 -9.37 -34.49 -14.10
CA LEU A 152 -8.85 -35.19 -12.92
C LEU A 152 -9.90 -36.09 -12.30
N VAL A 153 -9.44 -37.22 -11.80
CA VAL A 153 -10.21 -38.11 -10.96
C VAL A 153 -9.69 -38.00 -9.52
N ALA A 154 -10.58 -37.74 -8.59
CA ALA A 154 -10.24 -37.66 -7.16
C ALA A 154 -9.87 -39.05 -6.61
N GLY A 155 -8.98 -39.08 -5.61
CA GLY A 155 -8.77 -40.27 -4.81
C GLY A 155 -8.12 -39.96 -3.47
N ASP A 156 -7.37 -40.93 -2.95
CA ASP A 156 -6.81 -40.87 -1.60
C ASP A 156 -5.75 -39.78 -1.46
N THR A 157 -5.74 -39.15 -0.28
CA THR A 157 -4.79 -38.09 0.06
C THR A 157 -3.45 -38.70 0.49
N PRO A 158 -2.34 -38.43 -0.22
CA PRO A 158 -1.04 -39.00 0.13
C PRO A 158 -0.48 -38.43 1.43
N LEU A 159 0.52 -39.11 2.00
CA LEU A 159 1.16 -38.68 3.25
C LEU A 159 1.86 -37.33 3.07
N ALA A 160 2.69 -37.28 2.03
CA ALA A 160 3.45 -36.13 1.56
C ALA A 160 3.86 -36.37 0.10
N LEU A 161 4.27 -35.31 -0.57
CA LEU A 161 4.92 -35.34 -1.85
C LEU A 161 6.43 -35.51 -1.65
N VAL A 162 7.06 -36.36 -2.46
CA VAL A 162 8.49 -36.65 -2.39
C VAL A 162 9.11 -36.60 -3.79
N PRO A 163 10.39 -36.22 -3.95
CA PRO A 163 11.03 -36.27 -5.26
C PRO A 163 11.18 -37.73 -5.73
N ALA A 164 11.18 -37.94 -7.05
CA ALA A 164 11.61 -39.21 -7.64
C ALA A 164 13.11 -39.45 -7.39
N GLU A 165 13.54 -40.71 -7.39
CA GLU A 165 14.91 -41.12 -7.04
C GLU A 165 15.98 -40.53 -7.97
N ASP A 166 15.61 -40.21 -9.20
CA ASP A 166 16.43 -39.61 -10.26
C ASP A 166 16.30 -38.08 -10.35
N SER A 167 15.61 -37.42 -9.39
CA SER A 167 15.43 -35.97 -9.40
C SER A 167 16.77 -35.23 -9.27
N SER A 168 16.92 -34.14 -10.01
CA SER A 168 18.10 -33.28 -9.88
C SER A 168 18.13 -32.53 -8.53
N ALA A 169 19.29 -31.98 -8.17
CA ALA A 169 19.41 -31.11 -7.00
C ALA A 169 18.52 -29.86 -7.11
N GLU A 170 18.37 -29.31 -8.31
CA GLU A 170 17.52 -28.16 -8.58
C GLU A 170 16.04 -28.47 -8.38
N ASP A 171 15.58 -29.62 -8.89
CA ASP A 171 14.18 -30.04 -8.74
C ASP A 171 13.84 -30.39 -7.29
N THR A 172 14.77 -31.06 -6.60
CA THR A 172 14.64 -31.36 -5.16
C THR A 172 14.54 -30.07 -4.34
N ALA A 173 15.40 -29.08 -4.63
CA ALA A 173 15.36 -27.77 -3.98
C ALA A 173 14.06 -27.02 -4.29
N ALA A 174 13.56 -27.07 -5.53
CA ALA A 174 12.30 -26.43 -5.92
C ALA A 174 11.11 -27.04 -5.17
N LEU A 175 11.04 -28.36 -5.06
CA LEU A 175 10.00 -29.06 -4.29
C LEU A 175 10.08 -28.68 -2.80
N ALA A 176 11.28 -28.66 -2.22
CA ALA A 176 11.49 -28.23 -0.85
C ALA A 176 11.04 -26.77 -0.63
N ALA A 177 11.32 -25.88 -1.58
CA ALA A 177 10.91 -24.48 -1.52
C ALA A 177 9.39 -24.31 -1.54
N ALA A 178 8.66 -25.07 -2.36
CA ALA A 178 7.20 -25.08 -2.38
C ALA A 178 6.60 -25.58 -1.04
N GLY A 179 7.21 -26.62 -0.44
CA GLY A 179 6.85 -27.07 0.91
C GLY A 179 7.15 -26.03 1.99
N ALA A 180 8.29 -25.35 1.90
CA ALA A 180 8.67 -24.28 2.83
C ALA A 180 7.71 -23.08 2.74
N LEU A 181 7.26 -22.72 1.54
CA LEU A 181 6.22 -21.69 1.35
C LEU A 181 4.92 -22.06 2.08
N GLN A 182 4.44 -23.29 1.91
CA GLN A 182 3.26 -23.79 2.63
C GLN A 182 3.43 -23.72 4.14
N ARG A 183 4.60 -24.08 4.66
CA ARG A 183 4.90 -24.03 6.10
C ARG A 183 4.93 -22.60 6.66
N ARG A 184 5.40 -21.61 5.90
CA ARG A 184 5.36 -20.19 6.31
C ARG A 184 3.94 -19.64 6.37
N LEU A 185 3.09 -20.03 5.42
CA LEU A 185 1.70 -19.59 5.38
C LEU A 185 0.81 -20.30 6.40
N PHE A 186 1.05 -21.59 6.60
CA PHE A 186 0.23 -22.49 7.43
C PHE A 186 1.10 -23.29 8.41
N PRO A 187 1.67 -22.65 9.45
CA PRO A 187 2.66 -23.27 10.34
C PRO A 187 2.13 -24.47 11.14
N ALA A 188 0.82 -24.48 11.42
CA ALA A 188 0.14 -25.59 12.11
C ALA A 188 -0.28 -26.73 11.16
N ALA A 189 -0.25 -26.52 9.85
CA ALA A 189 -0.64 -27.54 8.89
C ALA A 189 0.45 -28.61 8.74
N ARG A 190 0.00 -29.82 8.42
CA ARG A 190 0.89 -30.92 8.06
C ARG A 190 1.76 -30.53 6.87
N ALA A 191 3.03 -30.92 6.91
CA ALA A 191 3.96 -30.66 5.83
C ALA A 191 3.51 -31.40 4.56
N ALA A 192 3.33 -30.65 3.47
CA ALA A 192 2.95 -31.22 2.17
C ALA A 192 4.12 -31.96 1.50
N VAL A 193 5.36 -31.65 1.88
CA VAL A 193 6.58 -32.16 1.25
C VAL A 193 7.46 -32.89 2.26
N SER A 194 8.02 -34.03 1.84
CA SER A 194 9.11 -34.74 2.51
C SER A 194 10.20 -35.02 1.48
N LEU A 195 11.47 -35.01 1.89
CA LEU A 195 12.56 -35.43 0.99
C LEU A 195 12.90 -36.92 1.13
N ALA A 196 12.41 -37.56 2.18
CA ALA A 196 12.56 -39.00 2.39
C ALA A 196 11.23 -39.72 2.09
N PRO A 197 11.22 -40.74 1.20
CA PRO A 197 10.04 -41.52 0.93
C PRO A 197 9.63 -42.36 2.15
N GLN A 198 8.33 -42.48 2.37
CA GLN A 198 7.69 -43.31 3.40
C GLN A 198 6.46 -44.01 2.80
N PRO A 199 5.97 -45.11 3.40
CA PRO A 199 4.68 -45.68 3.02
C PRO A 199 3.58 -44.62 2.99
N GLY A 200 2.82 -44.56 1.89
CA GLY A 200 1.77 -43.56 1.67
C GLY A 200 2.23 -42.24 1.06
N THR A 201 3.53 -42.00 0.87
CA THR A 201 4.03 -40.83 0.11
C THR A 201 3.81 -40.99 -1.40
N ARG A 202 3.74 -39.86 -2.12
CA ARG A 202 3.58 -39.85 -3.57
C ARG A 202 4.75 -39.16 -4.27
N ARG A 203 5.34 -39.84 -5.24
CA ARG A 203 6.53 -39.38 -5.97
C ARG A 203 6.18 -38.35 -7.03
N ILE A 204 7.05 -37.36 -7.20
CA ILE A 204 7.04 -36.38 -8.30
C ILE A 204 8.29 -36.61 -9.16
N ALA A 205 8.08 -36.99 -10.40
CA ALA A 205 9.10 -37.00 -11.45
C ALA A 205 9.08 -35.68 -12.21
N PHE A 206 10.25 -35.24 -12.67
CA PHE A 206 10.42 -33.97 -13.38
C PHE A 206 10.84 -34.24 -14.82
N ALA A 207 10.23 -33.52 -15.75
CA ALA A 207 10.59 -33.59 -17.16
C ALA A 207 10.69 -32.18 -17.75
N ARG A 208 11.66 -31.99 -18.64
CA ARG A 208 11.80 -30.75 -19.38
C ARG A 208 11.13 -30.89 -20.73
N ASP A 209 10.16 -30.03 -21.01
CA ASP A 209 9.51 -29.92 -22.32
C ASP A 209 9.73 -28.51 -22.87
N PRO A 210 10.69 -28.30 -23.79
CA PRO A 210 10.98 -26.99 -24.35
C PRO A 210 9.88 -26.46 -25.27
N ALA A 211 8.87 -27.27 -25.60
CA ALA A 211 7.72 -26.83 -26.40
C ALA A 211 6.66 -26.08 -25.56
N LEU A 212 6.73 -26.17 -24.23
CA LEU A 212 5.84 -25.42 -23.33
C LEU A 212 6.19 -23.93 -23.33
N ALA A 213 5.16 -23.08 -23.28
CA ALA A 213 5.33 -21.64 -23.17
C ALA A 213 5.99 -21.25 -21.82
N PRO A 214 6.63 -20.07 -21.72
CA PRO A 214 7.21 -19.61 -20.46
C PRO A 214 6.21 -19.61 -19.30
N GLY A 215 6.63 -20.12 -18.14
CA GLY A 215 5.76 -20.24 -16.96
C GLY A 215 4.65 -21.29 -17.07
N ALA A 216 4.53 -22.01 -18.19
CA ALA A 216 3.56 -23.08 -18.37
C ALA A 216 4.05 -24.40 -17.77
N TYR A 217 3.11 -25.26 -17.37
CA TYR A 217 3.40 -26.58 -16.87
C TYR A 217 2.31 -27.59 -17.25
N ARG A 218 2.68 -28.87 -17.26
CA ARG A 218 1.76 -30.00 -17.34
C ARG A 218 1.99 -30.92 -16.15
N LEU A 219 0.90 -31.32 -15.48
CA LEU A 219 0.91 -32.35 -14.45
C LEU A 219 0.18 -33.57 -14.97
N ASN A 220 0.86 -34.72 -15.02
CA ASN A 220 0.24 -36.01 -15.30
C ASN A 220 0.19 -36.84 -14.01
N PHE A 221 -1.01 -37.11 -13.52
CA PHE A 221 -1.23 -37.88 -12.31
C PHE A 221 -1.34 -39.37 -12.67
N ALA A 222 -0.33 -40.13 -12.26
CA ALA A 222 -0.31 -41.59 -12.32
C ALA A 222 0.30 -42.14 -11.01
N ALA A 223 0.86 -43.35 -11.02
CA ALA A 223 1.54 -43.91 -9.85
C ALA A 223 2.61 -42.96 -9.28
N ALA A 224 3.42 -42.38 -10.16
CA ALA A 224 4.17 -41.15 -9.91
C ALA A 224 3.50 -39.98 -10.65
N ILE A 225 3.62 -38.78 -10.11
CA ILE A 225 3.17 -37.55 -10.76
C ILE A 225 4.30 -37.05 -11.65
N CYS A 226 4.06 -36.85 -12.94
CA CYS A 226 5.04 -36.21 -13.83
C CYS A 226 4.75 -34.70 -13.89
N LEU A 227 5.73 -33.86 -13.54
CA LEU A 227 5.70 -32.42 -13.73
C LEU A 227 6.61 -32.04 -14.91
N GLU A 228 5.97 -31.62 -15.99
CA GLU A 228 6.64 -31.13 -17.20
C GLU A 228 6.64 -29.59 -17.21
N SER A 229 7.79 -28.99 -17.55
CA SER A 229 7.92 -27.54 -17.71
C SER A 229 9.08 -27.17 -18.63
N ALA A 230 9.05 -25.98 -19.22
CA ALA A 230 10.16 -25.46 -20.03
C ALA A 230 11.23 -24.75 -19.20
N ASP A 231 10.81 -24.13 -18.08
CA ASP A 231 11.60 -23.22 -17.25
C ASP A 231 11.28 -23.36 -15.74
N ALA A 232 12.03 -22.61 -14.92
CA ALA A 232 11.89 -22.62 -13.47
C ALA A 232 10.56 -22.02 -12.97
N GLU A 233 9.94 -21.11 -13.74
CA GLU A 233 8.64 -20.51 -13.38
C GLU A 233 7.52 -21.54 -13.52
N GLY A 234 7.48 -22.27 -14.64
CA GLY A 234 6.54 -23.36 -14.88
C GLY A 234 6.68 -24.47 -13.84
N ARG A 235 7.91 -24.91 -13.55
CA ARG A 235 8.17 -25.89 -12.48
C ARG A 235 7.63 -25.41 -11.13
N ARG A 236 7.89 -24.16 -10.75
CA ARG A 236 7.38 -23.59 -9.50
C ARG A 236 5.85 -23.54 -9.47
N HIS A 237 5.21 -23.12 -10.56
CA HIS A 237 3.74 -23.09 -10.63
C HIS A 237 3.13 -24.48 -10.44
N GLY A 238 3.66 -25.50 -11.11
CA GLY A 238 3.19 -26.88 -10.95
C GLY A 238 3.40 -27.41 -9.53
N LEU A 239 4.54 -27.10 -8.90
CA LEU A 239 4.81 -27.48 -7.51
C LEU A 239 3.88 -26.79 -6.51
N VAL A 240 3.62 -25.48 -6.67
CA VAL A 240 2.66 -24.74 -5.84
C VAL A 240 1.26 -25.33 -5.99
N ALA A 241 0.83 -25.70 -7.19
CA ALA A 241 -0.45 -26.36 -7.43
C ALA A 241 -0.56 -27.70 -6.69
N LEU A 242 0.47 -28.56 -6.77
CA LEU A 242 0.51 -29.83 -6.05
C LEU A 242 0.43 -29.64 -4.53
N VAL A 243 1.15 -28.66 -4.00
CA VAL A 243 1.15 -28.35 -2.58
C VAL A 243 -0.20 -27.78 -2.13
N GLN A 244 -0.87 -26.97 -2.97
CA GLN A 244 -2.23 -26.49 -2.71
C GLN A 244 -3.25 -27.64 -2.63
N PHE A 245 -3.25 -28.56 -3.60
CA PHE A 245 -4.14 -29.72 -3.56
C PHE A 245 -3.97 -30.52 -2.28
N LEU A 246 -2.71 -30.82 -1.91
CA LEU A 246 -2.44 -31.60 -0.71
C LEU A 246 -2.80 -30.83 0.56
N HIS A 247 -2.52 -29.54 0.61
CA HIS A 247 -2.90 -28.70 1.75
C HIS A 247 -4.42 -28.68 1.95
N GLY A 248 -5.20 -28.44 0.89
CA GLY A 248 -6.66 -28.43 1.00
C GLY A 248 -7.25 -29.80 1.35
N ALA A 249 -6.78 -30.87 0.71
CA ALA A 249 -7.24 -32.23 0.97
C ALA A 249 -6.88 -32.74 2.39
N THR A 250 -5.89 -32.14 3.05
CA THR A 250 -5.55 -32.44 4.44
C THR A 250 -6.23 -31.50 5.45
N ALA A 251 -6.41 -30.23 5.10
CA ALA A 251 -7.05 -29.24 5.97
C ALA A 251 -8.58 -29.39 6.03
N GLN A 252 -9.20 -29.80 4.93
CA GLN A 252 -10.64 -30.02 4.82
C GLN A 252 -10.95 -31.33 4.08
N PRO A 253 -10.64 -32.49 4.68
CA PRO A 253 -10.75 -33.79 4.02
C PRO A 253 -12.19 -34.19 3.67
N GLU A 254 -13.21 -33.58 4.27
CA GLU A 254 -14.61 -33.83 3.89
C GLU A 254 -15.02 -33.07 2.62
N THR A 255 -14.27 -32.03 2.25
CA THR A 255 -14.57 -31.14 1.12
C THR A 255 -13.66 -31.41 -0.06
N PHE A 256 -12.36 -31.60 0.20
CA PHE A 256 -11.34 -31.68 -0.82
C PHE A 256 -10.61 -33.04 -0.81
N ARG A 257 -10.23 -33.47 -2.01
CA ARG A 257 -9.47 -34.70 -2.29
C ARG A 257 -8.20 -34.36 -3.06
N PHE A 258 -7.24 -35.27 -3.04
CA PHE A 258 -6.05 -35.18 -3.88
C PHE A 258 -6.30 -35.87 -5.23
N PRO A 259 -5.77 -35.36 -6.36
CA PRO A 259 -5.97 -36.02 -7.65
C PRO A 259 -5.27 -37.39 -7.71
N ALA A 260 -6.02 -38.44 -8.04
CA ALA A 260 -5.49 -39.81 -8.22
C ALA A 260 -4.98 -40.04 -9.65
N THR A 261 -5.75 -39.63 -10.65
CA THR A 261 -5.35 -39.73 -12.06
C THR A 261 -5.77 -38.51 -12.85
N GLY A 262 -5.24 -38.39 -14.07
CA GLY A 262 -5.64 -37.37 -15.03
C GLY A 262 -4.53 -36.35 -15.30
N VAL A 263 -4.90 -35.24 -15.93
CA VAL A 263 -3.97 -34.23 -16.43
C VAL A 263 -4.41 -32.81 -16.09
N ILE A 264 -3.43 -31.97 -15.74
CA ILE A 264 -3.55 -30.51 -15.77
C ILE A 264 -2.62 -29.97 -16.84
N GLU A 265 -3.13 -29.04 -17.64
CA GLU A 265 -2.32 -28.20 -18.54
C GLU A 265 -2.62 -26.75 -18.19
N ASP A 266 -1.59 -25.99 -17.81
CA ASP A 266 -1.80 -24.62 -17.34
C ASP A 266 -0.67 -23.70 -17.78
N ALA A 267 -1.02 -22.44 -18.01
CA ALA A 267 -0.11 -21.37 -18.39
C ALA A 267 -0.68 -20.03 -17.91
N PRO A 268 0.17 -19.07 -17.51
CA PRO A 268 -0.32 -17.76 -17.12
C PRO A 268 -0.97 -17.06 -18.32
N ARG A 269 -2.23 -16.60 -18.17
CA ARG A 269 -2.92 -15.78 -19.18
C ARG A 269 -2.19 -14.47 -19.48
N TYR A 270 -1.54 -13.89 -18.46
CA TYR A 270 -0.82 -12.62 -18.55
C TYR A 270 0.60 -12.78 -17.99
N ALA A 271 1.57 -12.18 -18.67
CA ALA A 271 2.96 -12.13 -18.22
C ALA A 271 3.14 -11.24 -16.98
N TRP A 272 2.34 -10.17 -16.85
CA TRP A 272 2.36 -9.25 -15.71
C TRP A 272 1.19 -9.55 -14.77
N ARG A 273 1.47 -10.12 -13.59
CA ARG A 273 0.47 -10.48 -12.57
C ARG A 273 0.86 -9.79 -11.27
N GLY A 274 0.51 -8.52 -11.18
CA GLY A 274 0.96 -7.64 -10.12
C GLY A 274 0.00 -7.50 -8.96
N CYS A 275 0.56 -7.21 -7.79
CA CYS A 275 -0.15 -6.65 -6.66
C CYS A 275 0.60 -5.43 -6.14
N HIS A 276 -0.16 -4.37 -5.85
CA HIS A 276 0.34 -3.10 -5.33
C HIS A 276 0.14 -3.03 -3.81
N LEU A 277 1.14 -2.54 -3.08
CA LEU A 277 1.03 -2.25 -1.65
C LEU A 277 1.57 -0.85 -1.32
N ASP A 278 0.68 -0.02 -0.79
CA ASP A 278 0.99 1.26 -0.15
C ASP A 278 1.50 1.04 1.27
N VAL A 279 2.72 1.48 1.52
CA VAL A 279 3.38 1.46 2.85
C VAL A 279 3.66 2.88 3.38
N CYS A 280 3.14 3.90 2.70
CA CYS A 280 3.34 5.32 2.97
C CYS A 280 2.23 5.89 3.83
N ARG A 281 0.97 5.60 3.50
CA ARG A 281 -0.17 6.05 4.31
C ARG A 281 -0.15 5.38 5.69
N HIS A 282 0.09 4.07 5.70
CA HIS A 282 0.39 3.29 6.91
C HIS A 282 1.59 2.38 6.67
N PHE A 283 2.53 2.39 7.61
CA PHE A 283 3.71 1.54 7.52
C PHE A 283 3.39 0.09 7.86
N TRP A 284 3.90 -0.83 7.03
CA TRP A 284 3.85 -2.27 7.27
C TRP A 284 5.24 -2.79 7.63
N PRO A 285 5.45 -3.38 8.82
CA PRO A 285 6.73 -3.97 9.20
C PRO A 285 7.26 -4.97 8.17
N ALA A 286 8.59 -5.10 8.06
CA ALA A 286 9.24 -5.97 7.07
C ALA A 286 8.74 -7.44 7.13
N GLN A 287 8.43 -7.94 8.32
CA GLN A 287 7.87 -9.30 8.50
C GLN A 287 6.48 -9.46 7.85
N ASP A 288 5.65 -8.41 7.88
CA ASP A 288 4.32 -8.43 7.30
C ASP A 288 4.40 -8.34 5.78
N VAL A 289 5.33 -7.54 5.25
CA VAL A 289 5.65 -7.52 3.81
C VAL A 289 6.19 -8.86 3.35
N ARG A 290 7.05 -9.52 4.13
CA ARG A 290 7.54 -10.89 3.82
C ARG A 290 6.38 -11.89 3.76
N ARG A 291 5.45 -11.83 4.72
CA ARG A 291 4.25 -12.68 4.71
C ARG A 291 3.36 -12.37 3.51
N PHE A 292 3.21 -11.09 3.15
CA PHE A 292 2.47 -10.67 1.97
C PHE A 292 3.07 -11.26 0.68
N LEU A 293 4.39 -11.19 0.52
CA LEU A 293 5.10 -11.83 -0.60
C LEU A 293 4.86 -13.34 -0.67
N ASP A 294 4.87 -14.04 0.48
CA ASP A 294 4.51 -15.46 0.52
C ASP A 294 3.08 -15.71 0.01
N ILE A 295 2.12 -14.85 0.38
CA ILE A 295 0.74 -14.93 -0.11
C ILE A 295 0.70 -14.73 -1.64
N LEU A 296 1.43 -13.74 -2.18
CA LEU A 296 1.53 -13.52 -3.62
C LEU A 296 2.10 -14.75 -4.35
N GLY A 297 3.17 -15.34 -3.80
CA GLY A 297 3.81 -16.54 -4.37
C GLY A 297 2.89 -17.76 -4.33
N TRP A 298 2.09 -17.91 -3.28
CA TRP A 298 1.06 -18.96 -3.18
C TRP A 298 0.01 -18.86 -4.27
N TYR A 299 -0.38 -17.64 -4.65
CA TYR A 299 -1.35 -17.38 -5.72
C TYR A 299 -0.70 -17.17 -7.09
N ARG A 300 0.60 -17.46 -7.24
CA ARG A 300 1.35 -17.41 -8.50
C ARG A 300 1.38 -16.02 -9.16
N LEU A 301 1.30 -14.97 -8.36
CA LEU A 301 1.61 -13.59 -8.78
C LEU A 301 3.13 -13.41 -8.91
N ASN A 302 3.57 -12.57 -9.83
CA ASN A 302 4.99 -12.42 -10.17
C ASN A 302 5.51 -10.98 -10.12
N ILE A 303 4.65 -10.00 -9.85
CA ILE A 303 5.05 -8.61 -9.67
C ILE A 303 4.56 -8.12 -8.30
N PHE A 304 5.48 -7.57 -7.52
CA PHE A 304 5.16 -6.78 -6.34
C PHE A 304 5.49 -5.32 -6.62
N HIS A 305 4.45 -4.52 -6.83
CA HIS A 305 4.57 -3.07 -7.00
C HIS A 305 4.55 -2.43 -5.61
N TRP A 306 5.67 -1.86 -5.21
CA TRP A 306 5.87 -1.38 -3.85
C TRP A 306 5.92 0.15 -3.80
N HIS A 307 4.86 0.74 -3.26
CA HIS A 307 4.68 2.18 -3.16
C HIS A 307 5.35 2.74 -1.90
N LEU A 308 6.57 3.26 -2.08
CA LEU A 308 7.53 3.55 -1.00
C LEU A 308 7.62 5.03 -0.61
N THR A 309 6.99 5.94 -1.36
CA THR A 309 6.93 7.36 -1.01
C THR A 309 5.57 7.95 -1.32
N ASP A 310 5.07 8.83 -0.45
CA ASP A 310 3.89 9.66 -0.70
C ASP A 310 3.93 10.93 0.17
N ASP A 311 2.87 11.73 0.15
CA ASP A 311 2.70 12.91 0.98
C ASP A 311 2.91 12.62 2.46
N GLU A 312 2.34 11.50 2.95
CA GLU A 312 2.37 11.16 4.36
C GLU A 312 3.64 10.42 4.80
N GLY A 313 4.54 10.03 3.90
CA GLY A 313 5.72 9.29 4.34
C GLY A 313 6.72 8.92 3.27
N TRP A 314 7.98 8.88 3.69
CA TRP A 314 9.12 8.37 2.94
C TRP A 314 9.65 7.10 3.61
N ARG A 315 9.82 5.99 2.87
CA ARG A 315 10.01 4.65 3.49
C ARG A 315 11.36 3.98 3.26
N PHE A 316 12.37 4.64 2.72
CA PHE A 316 13.69 3.99 2.53
C PHE A 316 14.88 4.93 2.70
N GLU A 317 16.05 4.40 2.96
CA GLU A 317 17.27 5.20 3.11
C GLU A 317 17.83 5.68 1.77
N VAL A 318 18.29 6.92 1.72
CA VAL A 318 19.01 7.47 0.57
C VAL A 318 20.35 8.03 1.04
N PRO A 319 21.48 7.43 0.64
CA PRO A 319 22.80 7.98 0.93
C PRO A 319 22.92 9.44 0.48
N GLY A 320 23.39 10.31 1.37
CA GLY A 320 23.48 11.75 1.13
C GLY A 320 22.24 12.57 1.50
N LEU A 321 21.08 11.93 1.73
CA LEU A 321 19.82 12.58 2.09
C LEU A 321 19.19 11.97 3.36
N PRO A 322 19.89 11.97 4.51
CA PRO A 322 19.39 11.33 5.74
C PRO A 322 18.09 11.96 6.27
N SER A 323 17.80 13.21 5.92
CA SER A 323 16.55 13.86 6.33
C SER A 323 15.30 13.19 5.77
N LEU A 324 15.39 12.45 4.66
CA LEU A 324 14.27 11.70 4.12
C LEU A 324 13.76 10.63 5.12
N THR A 325 14.66 10.02 5.92
CA THR A 325 14.27 9.03 6.94
C THR A 325 14.24 9.57 8.36
N THR A 326 14.86 10.71 8.67
CA THR A 326 14.70 11.35 9.99
C THR A 326 13.49 12.27 10.06
N ILE A 327 13.13 12.92 8.96
CA ILE A 327 11.98 13.84 8.85
C ILE A 327 10.87 13.20 8.00
N GLY A 328 11.18 12.82 6.75
CA GLY A 328 10.17 12.33 5.80
C GLY A 328 9.50 11.03 6.22
N ALA A 329 10.15 10.23 7.08
CA ALA A 329 9.59 9.00 7.65
C ALA A 329 8.91 9.21 9.00
N THR A 330 8.88 10.43 9.53
CA THR A 330 8.46 10.75 10.91
C THR A 330 7.21 11.60 10.92
N ARG A 331 6.13 11.08 11.50
CA ARG A 331 4.90 11.86 11.76
C ARG A 331 4.67 12.02 13.26
N GLY A 332 4.21 13.19 13.68
CA GLY A 332 3.93 13.49 15.09
C GLY A 332 3.33 14.88 15.30
N ALA A 333 2.71 15.11 16.46
CA ALA A 333 1.97 16.34 16.75
C ALA A 333 2.79 17.64 16.67
N ASP A 334 4.10 17.54 16.95
CA ASP A 334 5.07 18.65 16.92
C ASP A 334 6.02 18.59 15.70
N GLY A 335 5.84 17.58 14.84
CA GLY A 335 6.68 17.38 13.67
C GLY A 335 6.27 18.24 12.47
N PRO A 336 7.16 18.38 11.47
CA PRO A 336 6.81 19.04 10.20
C PRO A 336 5.77 18.24 9.41
N LEU A 337 5.69 16.93 9.62
CA LEU A 337 4.62 16.07 9.12
C LEU A 337 3.66 15.73 10.27
N LEU A 338 2.43 16.23 10.17
CA LEU A 338 1.41 16.03 11.20
C LEU A 338 0.81 14.62 11.14
N PRO A 339 0.18 14.14 12.24
CA PRO A 339 -0.52 12.86 12.26
C PRO A 339 -1.58 12.77 11.16
N GLN A 340 -1.67 11.63 10.47
CA GLN A 340 -2.64 11.38 9.40
C GLN A 340 -3.34 10.05 9.60
N LEU A 341 -4.56 9.92 9.08
CA LEU A 341 -5.24 8.64 8.84
C LEU A 341 -5.27 7.65 10.03
N GLY A 342 -5.39 8.13 11.26
CA GLY A 342 -5.45 7.28 12.47
C GLY A 342 -4.16 7.23 13.30
N ASP A 343 -3.15 8.04 12.96
CA ASP A 343 -1.94 8.16 13.78
C ASP A 343 -2.22 8.75 15.17
N PRO A 344 -1.43 8.38 16.19
CA PRO A 344 -1.45 9.01 17.51
C PRO A 344 -0.74 10.36 17.51
N ALA A 345 -0.80 11.08 18.64
CA ALA A 345 -0.04 12.32 18.81
C ALA A 345 1.48 12.09 18.84
N ALA A 346 1.91 10.98 19.45
CA ALA A 346 3.32 10.67 19.66
C ALA A 346 4.05 10.48 18.33
N SER A 347 5.24 11.09 18.22
CA SER A 347 6.08 10.98 17.04
C SER A 347 6.50 9.54 16.75
N ARG A 348 6.38 9.11 15.50
CA ARG A 348 6.80 7.78 15.03
C ARG A 348 7.60 7.89 13.75
N THR A 349 8.83 7.39 13.77
CA THR A 349 9.70 7.26 12.61
C THR A 349 9.62 5.83 12.08
N GLN A 350 9.24 5.66 10.81
CA GLN A 350 9.01 4.33 10.22
C GLN A 350 9.49 4.27 8.77
N PHE A 351 10.51 3.46 8.51
CA PHE A 351 11.07 3.21 7.18
C PHE A 351 11.74 1.83 7.16
N TYR A 352 12.07 1.35 5.97
CA TYR A 352 12.87 0.14 5.78
C TYR A 352 14.34 0.51 5.62
N THR A 353 15.20 -0.15 6.39
CA THR A 353 16.64 -0.09 6.17
C THR A 353 17.02 -0.70 4.83
N THR A 354 18.17 -0.30 4.28
CA THR A 354 18.70 -0.87 3.03
C THR A 354 18.86 -2.39 3.11
N GLU A 355 19.22 -2.92 4.29
CA GLU A 355 19.34 -4.36 4.53
C GLU A 355 17.99 -5.08 4.48
N GLU A 356 16.97 -4.53 5.13
CA GLU A 356 15.61 -5.08 5.08
C GLU A 356 15.06 -5.11 3.66
N LEU A 357 15.26 -4.03 2.88
CA LEU A 357 14.83 -3.99 1.49
C LEU A 357 15.54 -5.07 0.66
N ARG A 358 16.86 -5.21 0.78
CA ARG A 358 17.61 -6.28 0.09
C ARG A 358 17.13 -7.67 0.49
N ALA A 359 16.85 -7.90 1.76
CA ALA A 359 16.35 -9.17 2.26
C ALA A 359 14.94 -9.48 1.71
N LEU A 360 14.08 -8.48 1.58
CA LEU A 360 12.73 -8.62 1.02
C LEU A 360 12.75 -8.83 -0.50
N VAL A 361 13.61 -8.11 -1.22
CA VAL A 361 13.83 -8.30 -2.66
C VAL A 361 14.37 -9.70 -2.95
N ALA A 362 15.34 -10.19 -2.16
CA ALA A 362 15.84 -11.56 -2.29
C ALA A 362 14.77 -12.61 -1.98
N HIS A 363 13.93 -12.35 -0.96
CA HIS A 363 12.81 -13.23 -0.62
C HIS A 363 11.78 -13.28 -1.76
N ALA A 364 11.39 -12.13 -2.31
CA ALA A 364 10.52 -12.03 -3.47
C ALA A 364 11.07 -12.81 -4.67
N ALA A 365 12.36 -12.64 -4.99
CA ALA A 365 13.02 -13.36 -6.07
C ALA A 365 12.98 -14.89 -5.89
N SER A 366 13.13 -15.38 -4.66
CA SER A 366 13.01 -16.82 -4.35
C SER A 366 11.61 -17.38 -4.66
N LEU A 367 10.59 -16.52 -4.61
CA LEU A 367 9.21 -16.84 -4.94
C LEU A 367 8.87 -16.58 -6.42
N GLY A 368 9.79 -16.00 -7.19
CA GLY A 368 9.55 -15.64 -8.59
C GLY A 368 8.86 -14.31 -8.77
N ILE A 369 8.96 -13.46 -7.75
CA ILE A 369 8.33 -12.15 -7.73
C ILE A 369 9.42 -11.11 -7.99
N GLU A 370 9.24 -10.33 -9.06
CA GLU A 370 10.01 -9.12 -9.29
C GLU A 370 9.39 -7.97 -8.49
N VAL A 371 10.25 -7.23 -7.77
CA VAL A 371 9.85 -6.07 -6.97
C VAL A 371 10.05 -4.82 -7.82
N VAL A 372 8.96 -4.16 -8.17
CA VAL A 372 8.94 -2.89 -8.90
C VAL A 372 8.77 -1.77 -7.87
N PRO A 373 9.84 -1.03 -7.54
CA PRO A 373 9.74 0.05 -6.57
C PRO A 373 9.07 1.28 -7.19
N GLU A 374 8.34 2.02 -6.38
CA GLU A 374 7.78 3.31 -6.74
C GLU A 374 8.29 4.43 -5.84
N ILE A 375 8.67 5.54 -6.48
CA ILE A 375 8.67 6.86 -5.85
C ILE A 375 7.61 7.70 -6.58
N ASP A 376 6.73 8.38 -5.88
CA ASP A 376 5.62 9.11 -6.50
C ASP A 376 5.96 10.59 -6.70
N ILE A 377 6.13 11.00 -7.96
CA ILE A 377 6.58 12.33 -8.35
C ILE A 377 5.96 12.77 -9.70
N PRO A 378 5.76 14.09 -9.93
CA PRO A 378 6.09 15.19 -9.04
C PRO A 378 5.02 15.47 -7.98
N GLY A 379 3.81 14.92 -8.09
CA GLY A 379 2.79 14.98 -7.03
C GLY A 379 3.22 14.21 -5.78
N HIS A 380 2.32 14.08 -4.80
CA HIS A 380 2.53 13.17 -3.66
C HIS A 380 3.87 13.33 -2.92
N SER A 381 4.39 14.56 -2.84
CA SER A 381 5.77 14.83 -2.44
C SER A 381 5.90 15.61 -1.12
N THR A 382 4.82 15.78 -0.34
CA THR A 382 4.86 16.50 0.94
C THR A 382 5.97 16.00 1.88
N ALA A 383 6.15 14.68 2.03
CA ALA A 383 7.19 14.12 2.88
C ALA A 383 8.62 14.47 2.41
N MET A 384 8.85 14.45 1.09
CA MET A 384 10.14 14.84 0.49
C MET A 384 10.40 16.33 0.67
N LEU A 385 9.39 17.18 0.42
CA LEU A 385 9.49 18.63 0.56
C LEU A 385 9.73 19.05 2.02
N ALA A 386 9.09 18.39 2.98
CA ALA A 386 9.32 18.61 4.41
C ALA A 386 10.75 18.24 4.83
N ALA A 387 11.29 17.14 4.28
CA ALA A 387 12.64 16.69 4.55
C ALA A 387 13.73 17.52 3.83
N LEU A 388 13.39 18.12 2.69
CA LEU A 388 14.29 18.85 1.81
C LEU A 388 13.67 20.22 1.45
N PRO A 389 13.60 21.16 2.41
CA PRO A 389 12.88 22.43 2.23
C PRO A 389 13.50 23.38 1.19
N HIS A 390 14.72 23.08 0.70
CA HIS A 390 15.33 23.83 -0.40
C HIS A 390 14.78 23.44 -1.79
N LEU A 391 13.87 22.46 -1.86
CA LEU A 391 13.20 22.01 -3.09
C LEU A 391 11.88 22.74 -3.36
N VAL A 392 11.58 23.80 -2.59
CA VAL A 392 10.41 24.66 -2.81
C VAL A 392 10.84 26.00 -3.40
N ASP A 393 9.94 26.62 -4.15
CA ASP A 393 10.11 28.00 -4.56
C ASP A 393 9.74 28.88 -3.35
N PRO A 394 10.69 29.60 -2.73
CA PRO A 394 10.41 30.38 -1.53
C PRO A 394 9.44 31.55 -1.78
N ASP A 395 9.28 31.95 -3.04
CA ASP A 395 8.39 33.04 -3.45
C ASP A 395 7.02 32.55 -3.94
N GLU A 396 6.77 31.23 -3.96
CA GLU A 396 5.46 30.67 -4.27
C GLU A 396 4.57 30.65 -3.00
N PRO A 397 3.46 31.42 -2.97
CA PRO A 397 2.52 31.35 -1.85
C PRO A 397 1.76 30.01 -1.88
N PRO A 398 1.05 29.65 -0.78
CA PRO A 398 0.00 28.64 -0.83
C PRO A 398 -0.98 28.93 -1.98
N SER A 399 -0.91 28.14 -3.07
CA SER A 399 -1.54 28.49 -4.34
C SER A 399 -2.39 27.38 -4.93
N TYR A 400 -2.15 26.12 -4.54
CA TYR A 400 -2.98 24.98 -4.93
C TYR A 400 -3.10 23.97 -3.78
N SER A 401 -4.03 23.02 -3.94
CA SER A 401 -4.16 21.88 -3.05
C SER A 401 -4.35 20.58 -3.83
N SER A 402 -3.73 19.51 -3.35
CA SER A 402 -3.92 18.15 -3.91
C SER A 402 -5.33 17.62 -3.64
N VAL A 403 -5.65 16.46 -4.24
CA VAL A 403 -6.89 15.72 -3.97
C VAL A 403 -7.02 15.40 -2.46
N GLN A 404 -5.91 15.04 -1.82
CA GLN A 404 -5.75 14.73 -0.40
C GLN A 404 -5.77 15.99 0.48
N GLY A 405 -5.69 17.17 -0.14
CA GLY A 405 -5.81 18.47 0.54
C GLY A 405 -4.50 18.98 1.13
N TYR A 406 -3.37 18.46 0.66
CA TYR A 406 -2.05 19.04 0.93
C TYR A 406 -1.84 20.28 0.10
N VAL A 407 -1.28 21.32 0.71
CA VAL A 407 -0.96 22.57 0.04
C VAL A 407 0.41 22.45 -0.62
N ASN A 408 0.51 22.90 -1.88
CA ASN A 408 1.77 22.97 -2.62
C ASN A 408 2.58 21.65 -2.59
N ASN A 409 1.93 20.50 -2.72
CA ASN A 409 2.54 19.19 -2.47
C ASN A 409 3.39 18.61 -3.61
N ALA A 410 3.58 19.36 -4.70
CA ALA A 410 4.24 18.85 -5.90
C ALA A 410 5.62 19.49 -6.14
N LEU A 411 6.62 18.66 -6.48
CA LEU A 411 7.97 19.09 -6.82
C LEU A 411 7.97 20.06 -8.00
N ASN A 412 8.54 21.25 -7.81
CA ASN A 412 8.55 22.28 -8.83
C ASN A 412 9.56 21.96 -9.96
N PRO A 413 9.11 21.84 -11.24
CA PRO A 413 9.97 21.49 -12.37
C PRO A 413 11.12 22.46 -12.66
N ALA A 414 11.03 23.70 -12.16
CA ALA A 414 12.02 24.76 -12.37
C ALA A 414 13.18 24.75 -11.36
N ILE A 415 13.13 23.89 -10.33
CA ILE A 415 14.15 23.83 -9.28
C ILE A 415 15.19 22.77 -9.64
N GLU A 416 16.41 23.20 -9.99
CA GLU A 416 17.46 22.28 -10.43
C GLU A 416 17.92 21.32 -9.31
N ALA A 417 17.93 21.78 -8.06
CA ALA A 417 18.25 20.95 -6.89
C ALA A 417 17.33 19.72 -6.76
N THR A 418 16.10 19.79 -7.29
CA THR A 418 15.19 18.64 -7.31
C THR A 418 15.77 17.50 -8.13
N TYR A 419 16.36 17.78 -9.30
CA TYR A 419 16.94 16.74 -10.14
C TYR A 419 18.24 16.17 -9.55
N GLU A 420 19.01 16.97 -8.80
CA GLU A 420 20.18 16.49 -8.05
C GLU A 420 19.76 15.51 -6.94
N ALA A 421 18.74 15.87 -6.16
CA ALA A 421 18.19 15.00 -5.11
C ALA A 421 17.61 13.70 -5.71
N LEU A 422 16.83 13.80 -6.79
CA LEU A 422 16.29 12.63 -7.49
C LEU A 422 17.39 11.73 -8.08
N GLY A 423 18.53 12.28 -8.47
CA GLY A 423 19.69 11.50 -8.90
C GLY A 423 20.16 10.54 -7.81
N LEU A 424 20.33 11.04 -6.59
CA LEU A 424 20.70 10.23 -5.41
C LEU A 424 19.63 9.21 -5.06
N VAL A 425 18.35 9.59 -5.15
CA VAL A 425 17.21 8.69 -4.92
C VAL A 425 17.25 7.52 -5.91
N PHE A 426 17.40 7.79 -7.20
CA PHE A 426 17.46 6.74 -8.22
C PHE A 426 18.70 5.85 -8.08
N ASP A 427 19.83 6.40 -7.65
CA ASP A 427 21.02 5.61 -7.34
C ASP A 427 20.77 4.64 -6.18
N ALA A 428 20.12 5.10 -5.11
CA ALA A 428 19.72 4.26 -3.99
C ALA A 428 18.75 3.14 -4.41
N MET A 429 17.76 3.47 -5.26
CA MET A 429 16.81 2.48 -5.78
C MET A 429 17.51 1.43 -6.64
N VAL A 430 18.32 1.84 -7.61
CA VAL A 430 19.03 0.92 -8.52
C VAL A 430 20.00 -0.01 -7.78
N ALA A 431 20.56 0.45 -6.65
CA ALA A 431 21.43 -0.36 -5.80
C ALA A 431 20.70 -1.47 -5.00
N VAL A 432 19.38 -1.38 -4.87
CA VAL A 432 18.55 -2.32 -4.07
C VAL A 432 17.64 -3.16 -4.97
N PHE A 433 17.04 -2.54 -5.99
CA PHE A 433 16.01 -3.13 -6.82
C PHE A 433 16.59 -3.55 -8.18
N PRO A 434 16.66 -4.85 -8.48
CA PRO A 434 17.16 -5.34 -9.76
C PRO A 434 16.16 -5.17 -10.90
N SER A 435 14.90 -4.83 -10.60
CA SER A 435 13.88 -4.59 -11.62
C SER A 435 14.36 -3.55 -12.64
N ARG A 436 14.06 -3.83 -13.91
CA ARG A 436 14.28 -2.88 -14.99
C ARG A 436 13.29 -1.71 -14.90
N HIS A 437 12.14 -1.93 -14.28
CA HIS A 437 11.08 -0.95 -14.13
C HIS A 437 11.25 -0.18 -12.83
N ILE A 438 11.15 1.15 -12.91
CA ILE A 438 10.97 2.01 -11.75
C ILE A 438 9.68 2.78 -11.99
N HIS A 439 8.72 2.64 -11.08
CA HIS A 439 7.49 3.41 -11.12
C HIS A 439 7.78 4.80 -10.55
N ILE A 440 7.34 5.85 -11.25
CA ILE A 440 7.54 7.24 -10.81
C ILE A 440 6.25 7.91 -10.32
N GLY A 441 5.16 7.14 -10.20
CA GLY A 441 3.83 7.64 -9.90
C GLY A 441 3.31 8.53 -11.01
N GLY A 442 3.19 9.82 -10.73
CA GLY A 442 2.84 10.84 -11.72
C GLY A 442 1.35 11.12 -11.83
N ASP A 443 0.57 10.63 -10.88
CA ASP A 443 -0.85 10.87 -10.70
C ASP A 443 -1.15 12.18 -9.97
N GLU A 444 -2.41 12.58 -10.08
CA GLU A 444 -3.09 13.61 -9.26
C GLU A 444 -2.39 14.97 -9.06
N VAL A 445 -1.47 15.37 -9.96
CA VAL A 445 -0.93 16.74 -9.98
C VAL A 445 -2.08 17.72 -10.20
N ALA A 446 -2.29 18.63 -9.23
CA ALA A 446 -3.39 19.58 -9.24
C ALA A 446 -3.30 20.49 -10.47
N ARG A 447 -4.45 20.82 -11.07
CA ARG A 447 -4.52 21.58 -12.33
C ARG A 447 -3.78 22.92 -12.31
N ASP A 448 -3.68 23.54 -11.13
CA ASP A 448 -3.09 24.87 -10.93
C ASP A 448 -1.68 24.79 -10.31
N SER A 449 -1.08 23.60 -10.19
CA SER A 449 0.26 23.45 -9.62
C SER A 449 1.29 24.32 -10.33
N TRP A 450 2.09 25.03 -9.53
CA TRP A 450 3.18 25.93 -9.94
C TRP A 450 2.75 27.20 -10.69
N MET A 451 1.44 27.42 -10.91
CA MET A 451 0.97 28.59 -11.66
C MET A 451 1.22 29.91 -10.92
N ALA A 452 1.47 29.88 -9.62
CA ALA A 452 1.88 31.04 -8.81
C ALA A 452 3.40 31.16 -8.60
N SER A 453 4.19 30.12 -8.93
CA SER A 453 5.64 30.13 -8.77
C SER A 453 6.32 31.05 -9.80
N PRO A 454 7.11 32.06 -9.35
CA PRO A 454 7.94 32.85 -10.25
C PRO A 454 8.94 32.01 -11.05
N LEU A 455 9.56 30.99 -10.42
CA LEU A 455 10.52 30.12 -11.09
C LEU A 455 9.86 29.26 -12.18
N ALA A 456 8.68 28.70 -11.92
CA ALA A 456 7.94 27.90 -12.89
C ALA A 456 7.46 28.75 -14.07
N ARG A 457 7.00 29.99 -13.81
CA ARG A 457 6.64 30.94 -14.88
C ARG A 457 7.83 31.27 -15.78
N ALA A 458 9.00 31.54 -15.19
CA ALA A 458 10.23 31.79 -15.96
C ALA A 458 10.66 30.56 -16.79
N LEU A 459 10.49 29.34 -16.26
CA LEU A 459 10.70 28.10 -17.02
C LEU A 459 9.70 27.99 -18.18
N MET A 460 8.42 28.25 -17.94
CA MET A 460 7.38 28.21 -18.98
C MET A 460 7.69 29.16 -20.12
N GLU A 461 8.09 30.40 -19.81
CA GLU A 461 8.47 31.39 -20.83
C GLU A 461 9.70 30.95 -21.63
N ARG A 462 10.72 30.41 -20.96
CA ARG A 462 11.96 29.97 -21.60
C ARG A 462 11.75 28.79 -22.55
N GLU A 463 10.97 27.80 -22.12
CA GLU A 463 10.78 26.54 -22.84
C GLU A 463 9.51 26.55 -23.72
N GLY A 464 8.73 27.64 -23.69
CA GLY A 464 7.48 27.76 -24.44
C GLY A 464 6.36 26.83 -23.94
N LEU A 465 6.36 26.47 -22.66
CA LEU A 465 5.41 25.53 -22.04
C LEU A 465 4.13 26.24 -21.58
N ARG A 466 3.00 25.52 -21.61
CA ARG A 466 1.68 26.05 -21.23
C ARG A 466 1.02 25.22 -20.14
N GLY A 467 0.77 25.89 -19.02
CA GLY A 467 0.06 25.33 -17.88
C GLY A 467 0.81 24.19 -17.19
N THR A 468 0.17 23.65 -16.16
CA THR A 468 0.76 22.64 -15.28
C THR A 468 1.11 21.34 -15.99
N PHE A 469 0.27 20.83 -16.88
CA PHE A 469 0.51 19.51 -17.46
C PHE A 469 1.68 19.49 -18.46
N GLU A 470 1.95 20.58 -19.21
CA GLU A 470 3.15 20.67 -20.05
C GLU A 470 4.42 20.81 -19.18
N LEU A 471 4.34 21.49 -18.02
CA LEU A 471 5.40 21.52 -17.01
C LEU A 471 5.66 20.14 -16.37
N GLN A 472 4.60 19.41 -16.02
CA GLN A 472 4.70 18.04 -15.50
C GLN A 472 5.36 17.13 -16.54
N SER A 473 4.93 17.23 -17.81
CA SER A 473 5.52 16.48 -18.91
C SER A 473 7.01 16.83 -19.13
N TYR A 474 7.39 18.10 -18.99
CA TYR A 474 8.81 18.51 -19.00
C TYR A 474 9.61 17.85 -17.88
N PHE A 475 9.10 17.88 -16.64
CA PHE A 475 9.73 17.22 -15.50
C PHE A 475 9.90 15.71 -15.73
N LEU A 476 8.82 15.03 -16.13
CA LEU A 476 8.82 13.58 -16.34
C LEU A 476 9.75 13.13 -17.48
N ARG A 477 9.94 13.95 -18.52
CA ARG A 477 10.96 13.69 -19.56
C ARG A 477 12.37 13.70 -18.98
N ARG A 478 12.70 14.67 -18.14
CA ARG A 478 14.01 14.71 -17.46
C ARG A 478 14.20 13.51 -16.54
N VAL A 479 13.17 13.13 -15.77
CA VAL A 479 13.18 11.91 -14.95
C VAL A 479 13.39 10.66 -15.80
N LYS A 480 12.70 10.53 -16.94
CA LYS A 480 12.93 9.43 -17.88
C LYS A 480 14.38 9.35 -18.34
N ASP A 481 15.01 10.49 -18.64
CA ASP A 481 16.39 10.52 -19.10
C ASP A 481 17.35 10.08 -17.98
N MET A 482 17.11 10.52 -16.74
CA MET A 482 17.87 10.09 -15.56
C MET A 482 17.76 8.57 -15.30
N LEU A 483 16.57 8.00 -15.46
CA LEU A 483 16.35 6.55 -15.35
C LEU A 483 16.98 5.82 -16.54
N THR A 484 16.91 6.39 -17.74
CA THR A 484 17.52 5.80 -18.95
C THR A 484 19.03 5.72 -18.84
N ALA A 485 19.68 6.73 -18.27
CA ALA A 485 21.11 6.72 -17.99
C ALA A 485 21.52 5.63 -16.97
N ARG A 486 20.55 5.05 -16.24
CA ARG A 486 20.73 3.94 -15.28
C ARG A 486 20.19 2.61 -15.81
N ASP A 487 19.97 2.50 -17.11
CA ASP A 487 19.38 1.32 -17.78
C ASP A 487 18.00 0.93 -17.24
N ARG A 488 17.26 1.89 -16.66
CA ARG A 488 15.91 1.68 -16.15
C ARG A 488 14.84 2.23 -17.10
N VAL A 489 13.64 1.67 -16.97
CA VAL A 489 12.45 2.04 -17.73
C VAL A 489 11.47 2.70 -16.76
N LEU A 490 11.04 3.90 -17.13
CA LEU A 490 10.00 4.62 -16.42
C LEU A 490 8.66 3.90 -16.63
N VAL A 491 7.97 3.63 -15.52
CA VAL A 491 6.55 3.27 -15.50
C VAL A 491 5.82 4.32 -14.66
N GLY A 492 4.55 4.58 -14.91
CA GLY A 492 3.78 5.55 -14.14
C GLY A 492 2.28 5.32 -14.29
N TRP A 493 1.52 6.01 -13.45
CA TRP A 493 0.07 6.08 -13.55
C TRP A 493 -0.35 6.75 -14.87
N ASN A 494 -1.61 6.58 -15.27
CA ASN A 494 -2.08 6.94 -16.60
C ASN A 494 -1.82 8.43 -16.96
N GLU A 495 -1.83 9.30 -15.96
CA GLU A 495 -1.61 10.73 -16.04
C GLU A 495 -0.24 11.13 -16.59
N VAL A 496 0.77 10.23 -16.58
CA VAL A 496 2.06 10.48 -17.25
C VAL A 496 1.93 10.71 -18.76
N ALA A 497 0.77 10.39 -19.35
CA ALA A 497 0.43 10.68 -20.74
C ALA A 497 -0.08 12.11 -20.97
N HIS A 498 -0.38 12.90 -19.93
CA HIS A 498 -0.89 14.26 -20.06
C HIS A 498 0.18 15.26 -20.54
N GLY A 499 -0.25 16.41 -21.07
CA GLY A 499 0.65 17.51 -21.42
C GLY A 499 1.64 17.21 -22.54
N GLY A 500 1.31 16.28 -23.45
CA GLY A 500 2.23 15.75 -24.47
C GLY A 500 2.94 14.47 -24.05
N GLY A 501 2.80 14.08 -22.78
CA GLY A 501 3.20 12.79 -22.23
C GLY A 501 4.70 12.56 -22.19
N VAL A 502 5.06 11.39 -21.68
CA VAL A 502 6.42 10.85 -21.78
C VAL A 502 6.45 9.89 -22.98
N PRO A 503 7.34 10.09 -23.98
CA PRO A 503 7.46 9.15 -25.08
C PRO A 503 7.75 7.74 -24.57
N ALA A 504 6.98 6.76 -25.08
CA ALA A 504 7.20 5.35 -24.77
C ALA A 504 8.63 4.94 -25.17
N LYS A 505 9.22 4.02 -24.41
CA LYS A 505 10.57 3.49 -24.64
C LYS A 505 10.55 2.33 -25.62
#